data_AF-A0A0D3KBV6-F1
#
_entry.id   AF-A0A0D3KBV6-F1
#
_cell.length_a   1.000
_cell.length_b   1.000
_cell.length_c   1.000
_cell.angle_alpha   90.00
_cell.angle_beta   90.00
_cell.angle_gamma   90.00
#
_symmetry.space_group_name_H-M   'P 1'
#
loop_
_entity.id
_entity.type
_entity.pdbx_description
1 polymer ?
#
loop_
_entity_poly.entity_id
_entity_poly.type
_entity_poly.pdbx_seq_one_letter_code
_entity_poly.pdbx_strand_id
1 'polypeptide(L)'
;MPVGGTDVWQSMGATLARRAGEAEELAVLLCSLLLGFGLEAYVAVGKDEAGPRVWVMSAAEQGSFTFWDPASGARYHHAPGSPAASPYLSIGCAFNHESFYANLQEDDALSSSSLALGEPLLWRAIDPALLRRLTPLPAPRLTAPASQDGRVGREVALEAQLRRRLEAHRASLGLATSWDTALESTLGPALHSYELEAQCGATLGAPEFQLAVKRCTPTGHTFRGYPAHFTHARPAAMARHLATAAGAAGVLQCKAPRARLALRLRTFAYPDGVTSAWLLLACSAALE
;
A
#
# COMPACT_ATOMS: atom_id res chain seq x y z
N MET A 1 10.53 -18.08 -19.51
CA MET A 1 9.54 -18.90 -18.76
C MET A 1 10.30 -19.96 -17.98
N PRO A 2 10.53 -19.80 -16.67
CA PRO A 2 10.95 -20.93 -15.87
C PRO A 2 9.69 -21.77 -15.57
N VAL A 3 9.61 -22.93 -16.20
CA VAL A 3 8.74 -24.03 -15.82
C VAL A 3 9.52 -24.82 -14.77
N GLY A 4 9.09 -24.82 -13.50
CA GLY A 4 9.77 -25.63 -12.47
C GLY A 4 9.70 -25.18 -11.02
N GLY A 5 8.63 -24.50 -10.60
CA GLY A 5 8.27 -24.39 -9.17
C GLY A 5 6.99 -25.18 -8.94
N THR A 6 6.93 -26.00 -7.89
CA THR A 6 5.66 -26.56 -7.43
C THR A 6 4.71 -25.41 -7.10
N ASP A 7 3.57 -25.34 -7.79
CA ASP A 7 2.50 -24.36 -7.55
C ASP A 7 1.80 -24.68 -6.22
N VAL A 8 2.48 -24.31 -5.12
CA VAL A 8 2.07 -24.60 -3.75
C VAL A 8 2.00 -23.26 -3.02
N TRP A 9 0.79 -22.91 -2.61
CA TRP A 9 0.56 -21.71 -1.82
C TRP A 9 1.33 -21.80 -0.51
N GLN A 10 2.13 -20.77 -0.23
CA GLN A 10 2.86 -20.68 1.02
C GLN A 10 1.90 -20.43 2.20
N SER A 11 2.30 -20.90 3.37
CA SER A 11 1.58 -20.59 4.61
C SER A 11 1.60 -19.09 4.91
N MET A 12 0.57 -18.58 5.61
CA MET A 12 0.52 -17.16 6.04
C MET A 12 1.78 -16.72 6.80
N GLY A 13 2.33 -17.60 7.65
CA GLY A 13 3.57 -17.30 8.38
C GLY A 13 4.78 -17.12 7.46
N ALA A 14 4.86 -17.91 6.39
CA ALA A 14 5.91 -17.76 5.38
C ALA A 14 5.73 -16.47 4.57
N THR A 15 4.49 -16.13 4.18
CA THR A 15 4.17 -14.86 3.48
C THR A 15 4.55 -13.64 4.32
N LEU A 16 4.20 -13.64 5.61
CA LEU A 16 4.57 -12.59 6.57
C LEU A 16 6.09 -12.47 6.73
N ALA A 17 6.78 -13.59 6.94
CA ALA A 17 8.23 -13.61 7.10
C ALA A 17 8.98 -13.13 5.83
N ARG A 18 8.47 -13.48 4.64
CA ARG A 18 9.03 -13.05 3.36
C ARG A 18 8.73 -11.59 3.01
N ARG A 19 7.69 -10.99 3.60
CA ARG A 19 7.15 -9.67 3.21
C ARG A 19 6.72 -9.61 1.74
N ALA A 20 6.34 -10.76 1.20
CA ALA A 20 5.99 -10.93 -0.20
C ALA A 20 5.18 -12.22 -0.35
N GLY A 21 4.27 -12.21 -1.32
CA GLY A 21 3.52 -13.37 -1.74
C GLY A 21 2.88 -13.14 -3.09
N GLU A 22 2.44 -14.21 -3.72
CA GLU A 22 1.60 -14.17 -4.91
C GLU A 22 0.17 -13.73 -4.56
N ALA A 23 -0.67 -13.43 -5.56
CA ALA A 23 -2.00 -12.88 -5.34
C ALA A 23 -2.87 -13.78 -4.44
N GLU A 24 -2.75 -15.09 -4.58
CA GLU A 24 -3.43 -16.13 -3.80
C GLU A 24 -3.03 -16.09 -2.34
N GLU A 25 -1.73 -15.98 -2.07
CA GLU A 25 -1.17 -15.96 -0.72
C GLU A 25 -1.55 -14.66 0.00
N LEU A 26 -1.53 -13.54 -0.73
CA LEU A 26 -1.98 -12.24 -0.24
C LEU A 26 -3.49 -12.22 0.00
N ALA A 27 -4.30 -12.88 -0.83
CA ALA A 27 -5.75 -13.00 -0.64
C ALA A 27 -6.09 -13.81 0.62
N VAL A 28 -5.41 -14.94 0.83
CA VAL A 28 -5.58 -15.75 2.05
C VAL A 28 -5.19 -14.96 3.30
N LEU A 29 -4.05 -14.25 3.26
CA LEU A 29 -3.61 -13.41 4.37
C LEU A 29 -4.62 -12.29 4.66
N LEU A 30 -5.05 -11.53 3.63
CA LEU A 30 -6.01 -10.44 3.78
C LEU A 30 -7.36 -10.95 4.32
N CYS A 31 -7.88 -12.04 3.76
CA CYS A 31 -9.12 -12.67 4.24
C CYS A 31 -8.99 -13.02 5.73
N SER A 32 -7.87 -13.63 6.14
CA SER A 32 -7.62 -13.93 7.56
C SER A 32 -7.54 -12.69 8.44
N LEU A 33 -6.99 -11.57 7.95
CA LEU A 33 -6.94 -10.31 8.71
C LEU A 33 -8.34 -9.70 8.89
N LEU A 34 -9.17 -9.72 7.85
CA LEU A 34 -10.55 -9.21 7.92
C LEU A 34 -11.42 -10.08 8.83
N LEU A 35 -11.28 -11.41 8.76
CA LEU A 35 -11.93 -12.34 9.69
C LEU A 35 -11.50 -12.08 11.13
N GLY A 36 -10.20 -11.91 11.38
CA GLY A 36 -9.67 -11.57 12.70
C GLY A 36 -10.11 -10.20 13.22
N PHE A 37 -10.45 -9.27 12.32
CA PHE A 37 -11.07 -7.99 12.64
C PHE A 37 -12.58 -8.08 12.93
N GLY A 38 -13.19 -9.25 12.69
CA GLY A 38 -14.61 -9.51 12.94
C GLY A 38 -15.51 -9.26 11.74
N LEU A 39 -14.96 -9.10 10.53
CA LEU A 39 -15.75 -9.05 9.30
C LEU A 39 -16.02 -10.45 8.77
N GLU A 40 -17.21 -10.63 8.19
CA GLU A 40 -17.50 -11.82 7.39
C GLU A 40 -16.78 -11.67 6.04
N ALA A 41 -15.70 -12.44 5.84
CA ALA A 41 -14.87 -12.35 4.65
C ALA A 41 -14.58 -13.72 4.02
N TYR A 42 -14.35 -13.68 2.71
CA TYR A 42 -14.11 -14.83 1.86
C TYR A 42 -13.04 -14.51 0.82
N VAL A 43 -12.20 -15.49 0.49
CA VAL A 43 -11.42 -15.49 -0.75
C VAL A 43 -12.36 -15.91 -1.87
N ALA A 44 -12.45 -15.11 -2.92
CA ALA A 44 -13.19 -15.40 -4.13
C ALA A 44 -12.23 -15.75 -5.27
N VAL A 45 -12.62 -16.73 -6.09
CA VAL A 45 -11.86 -17.21 -7.24
C VAL A 45 -12.72 -17.08 -8.48
N GLY A 46 -12.16 -16.51 -9.53
CA GLY A 46 -12.89 -16.20 -10.75
C GLY A 46 -11.96 -15.71 -11.84
N LYS A 47 -12.44 -14.74 -12.64
CA LYS A 47 -11.67 -14.19 -13.77
C LYS A 47 -11.84 -12.69 -13.90
N ASP A 48 -10.82 -12.03 -14.44
CA ASP A 48 -10.87 -10.69 -15.01
C ASP A 48 -10.61 -10.75 -16.53
N GLU A 49 -10.42 -9.60 -17.19
CA GLU A 49 -10.09 -9.53 -18.62
C GLU A 49 -8.76 -10.22 -18.98
N ALA A 50 -7.82 -10.29 -18.02
CA ALA A 50 -6.49 -10.86 -18.24
C ALA A 50 -6.43 -12.37 -17.98
N GLY A 51 -7.38 -12.92 -17.21
CA GLY A 51 -7.48 -14.36 -16.98
C GLY A 51 -7.94 -14.72 -15.57
N PRO A 52 -7.53 -15.89 -15.04
CA PRO A 52 -7.86 -16.30 -13.68
C PRO A 52 -7.40 -15.29 -12.64
N ARG A 53 -8.26 -15.01 -11.67
CA ARG A 53 -8.02 -14.03 -10.62
C ARG A 53 -8.56 -14.50 -9.28
N VAL A 54 -7.85 -14.12 -8.22
CA VAL A 54 -8.30 -14.22 -6.84
C VAL A 54 -8.44 -12.83 -6.23
N TRP A 55 -9.45 -12.66 -5.37
CA TRP A 55 -9.64 -11.44 -4.58
C TRP A 55 -10.29 -11.79 -3.24
N VAL A 56 -10.42 -10.80 -2.36
CA VAL A 56 -11.14 -10.98 -1.10
C VAL A 56 -12.46 -10.23 -1.19
N MET A 57 -13.53 -10.80 -0.66
CA MET A 57 -14.81 -10.12 -0.50
C MET A 57 -15.20 -10.13 0.97
N SER A 58 -15.69 -9.00 1.47
CA SER A 58 -16.27 -8.90 2.80
C SER A 58 -17.73 -8.47 2.71
N ALA A 59 -18.61 -9.16 3.43
CA ALA A 59 -20.01 -8.79 3.49
C ALA A 59 -20.17 -7.40 4.13
N ALA A 60 -21.08 -6.62 3.55
CA ALA A 60 -21.54 -5.34 4.06
C ALA A 60 -23.06 -5.41 4.31
N GLU A 61 -23.69 -4.28 4.60
CA GLU A 61 -25.12 -4.26 4.88
C GLU A 61 -25.96 -4.62 3.65
N GLN A 62 -27.17 -5.15 3.89
CA GLN A 62 -28.19 -5.34 2.84
C GLN A 62 -27.76 -6.26 1.68
N GLY A 63 -26.90 -7.23 1.93
CA GLY A 63 -26.42 -8.17 0.91
C GLY A 63 -25.42 -7.56 -0.07
N SER A 64 -24.88 -6.37 0.24
CA SER A 64 -23.76 -5.79 -0.49
C SER A 64 -22.43 -6.40 -0.04
N PHE A 65 -21.42 -6.28 -0.90
CA PHE A 65 -20.06 -6.73 -0.62
C PHE A 65 -19.07 -5.62 -0.94
N THR A 66 -17.94 -5.61 -0.22
CA THR A 66 -16.73 -4.91 -0.66
C THR A 66 -15.74 -5.92 -1.20
N PHE A 67 -15.31 -5.72 -2.44
CA PHE A 67 -14.22 -6.49 -3.03
C PHE A 67 -12.90 -5.77 -2.79
N TRP A 68 -11.88 -6.55 -2.42
CA TRP A 68 -10.56 -6.09 -2.07
C TRP A 68 -9.55 -6.76 -3.00
N ASP A 69 -8.81 -5.95 -3.74
CA ASP A 69 -7.66 -6.44 -4.47
C ASP A 69 -6.51 -6.71 -3.49
N PRO A 70 -6.02 -7.96 -3.38
CA PRO A 70 -5.08 -8.35 -2.33
C PRO A 70 -3.68 -7.77 -2.55
N ALA A 71 -3.32 -7.38 -3.78
CA ALA A 71 -2.00 -6.87 -4.10
C ALA A 71 -1.90 -5.34 -3.94
N SER A 72 -2.95 -4.62 -4.36
CA SER A 72 -2.99 -3.15 -4.34
C SER A 72 -3.75 -2.57 -3.16
N GLY A 73 -4.61 -3.35 -2.50
CA GLY A 73 -5.53 -2.87 -1.47
C GLY A 73 -6.71 -2.05 -2.01
N ALA A 74 -6.89 -2.00 -3.34
CA ALA A 74 -8.02 -1.32 -3.98
C ALA A 74 -9.35 -1.93 -3.53
N ARG A 75 -10.36 -1.07 -3.37
CA ARG A 75 -11.67 -1.45 -2.85
C ARG A 75 -12.75 -1.12 -3.86
N TYR A 76 -13.64 -2.07 -4.09
CA TYR A 76 -14.77 -1.91 -5.01
C TYR A 76 -16.05 -2.29 -4.27
N HIS A 77 -16.99 -1.34 -4.19
CA HIS A 77 -18.31 -1.62 -3.63
C HIS A 77 -19.17 -2.34 -4.67
N HIS A 78 -19.72 -3.47 -4.28
CA HIS A 78 -20.63 -4.26 -5.10
C HIS A 78 -21.98 -4.35 -4.40
N ALA A 79 -23.00 -3.72 -4.97
CA ALA A 79 -24.37 -3.78 -4.50
C ALA A 79 -25.21 -4.66 -5.44
N PRO A 80 -26.20 -5.42 -4.92
CA PRO A 80 -27.10 -6.20 -5.75
C PRO A 80 -27.75 -5.34 -6.84
N GLY A 81 -27.77 -5.84 -8.07
CA GLY A 81 -28.40 -5.17 -9.22
C GLY A 81 -27.67 -3.92 -9.72
N SER A 82 -26.50 -3.58 -9.17
CA SER A 82 -25.64 -2.51 -9.70
C SER A 82 -24.52 -3.12 -10.55
N PRO A 83 -24.13 -2.49 -11.67
CA PRO A 83 -22.97 -2.95 -12.42
C PRO A 83 -21.74 -2.94 -11.51
N ALA A 84 -21.00 -4.05 -11.50
CA ALA A 84 -19.80 -4.18 -10.68
C ALA A 84 -18.76 -3.14 -11.15
N ALA A 85 -18.40 -2.18 -10.29
CA ALA A 85 -17.33 -1.21 -10.56
C ALA A 85 -15.92 -1.83 -10.46
N SER A 86 -15.84 -3.15 -10.25
CA SER A 86 -14.61 -3.92 -10.11
C SER A 86 -14.11 -4.49 -11.44
N PRO A 87 -12.81 -4.80 -11.55
CA PRO A 87 -12.26 -5.47 -12.74
C PRO A 87 -12.67 -6.95 -12.89
N TYR A 88 -13.29 -7.53 -11.86
CA TYR A 88 -13.66 -8.94 -11.83
C TYR A 88 -14.92 -9.19 -12.66
N LEU A 89 -14.85 -10.16 -13.56
CA LEU A 89 -15.88 -10.47 -14.55
C LEU A 89 -16.71 -11.69 -14.18
N SER A 90 -16.09 -12.69 -13.54
CA SER A 90 -16.77 -13.94 -13.17
C SER A 90 -16.34 -14.44 -11.80
N ILE A 91 -17.19 -15.23 -11.13
CA ILE A 91 -16.91 -15.88 -9.85
C ILE A 91 -17.30 -17.36 -9.92
N GLY A 92 -16.32 -18.23 -9.67
CA GLY A 92 -16.52 -19.68 -9.66
C GLY A 92 -16.70 -20.25 -8.25
N CYS A 93 -15.99 -19.71 -7.26
CA CYS A 93 -16.15 -20.14 -5.88
C CYS A 93 -15.73 -19.07 -4.87
N ALA A 94 -16.15 -19.28 -3.63
CA ALA A 94 -15.86 -18.44 -2.48
C ALA A 94 -15.57 -19.32 -1.26
N PHE A 95 -14.53 -19.01 -0.49
CA PHE A 95 -14.19 -19.81 0.68
C PHE A 95 -13.52 -19.00 1.79
N ASN A 96 -13.60 -19.52 2.99
CA ASN A 96 -12.85 -19.03 4.14
C ASN A 96 -12.39 -20.22 5.01
N HIS A 97 -12.00 -19.97 6.26
CA HIS A 97 -11.55 -21.00 7.18
C HIS A 97 -12.62 -22.01 7.65
N GLU A 98 -13.91 -21.72 7.46
CA GLU A 98 -15.03 -22.57 7.93
C GLU A 98 -15.88 -23.14 6.79
N SER A 99 -15.94 -22.44 5.66
CA SER A 99 -16.88 -22.73 4.59
C SER A 99 -16.23 -22.65 3.20
N PHE A 100 -16.75 -23.42 2.27
CA PHE A 100 -16.47 -23.34 0.84
C PHE A 100 -17.79 -23.39 0.07
N TYR A 101 -17.96 -22.50 -0.90
CA TYR A 101 -19.13 -22.36 -1.75
C TYR A 101 -18.73 -22.38 -3.22
N ALA A 102 -19.27 -23.34 -4.00
CA ALA A 102 -19.11 -23.36 -5.45
C ALA A 102 -20.33 -22.71 -6.12
N ASN A 103 -20.12 -21.86 -7.12
CA ASN A 103 -21.19 -21.21 -7.87
C ASN A 103 -21.97 -22.26 -8.70
N LEU A 104 -23.30 -22.31 -8.54
CA LEU A 104 -24.21 -23.20 -9.27
C LEU A 104 -25.17 -22.45 -10.21
N GLN A 105 -25.03 -21.14 -10.34
CA GLN A 105 -25.91 -20.32 -11.17
C GLN A 105 -25.69 -20.64 -12.66
N GLU A 106 -26.65 -20.25 -13.51
CA GLU A 106 -26.61 -20.57 -14.96
C GLU A 106 -25.38 -19.99 -15.66
N ASP A 107 -24.91 -18.83 -15.20
CA ASP A 107 -23.71 -18.13 -15.67
C ASP A 107 -22.82 -17.81 -14.45
N ASP A 108 -21.50 -17.82 -14.65
CA ASP A 108 -20.52 -17.42 -13.66
C ASP A 108 -20.23 -15.90 -13.68
N ALA A 109 -20.84 -15.15 -14.61
CA ALA A 109 -20.71 -13.70 -14.69
C ALA A 109 -21.07 -13.00 -13.37
N LEU A 110 -20.13 -12.23 -12.83
CA LEU A 110 -20.25 -11.54 -11.55
C LEU A 110 -21.28 -10.41 -11.57
N SER A 111 -21.56 -9.84 -12.75
CA SER A 111 -22.52 -8.76 -12.93
C SER A 111 -23.98 -9.22 -12.76
N SER A 112 -24.27 -10.49 -13.02
CA SER A 112 -25.61 -11.10 -12.91
C SER A 112 -25.71 -12.08 -11.73
N SER A 113 -24.58 -12.55 -11.21
CA SER A 113 -24.51 -13.49 -10.09
C SER A 113 -25.01 -12.89 -8.77
N SER A 114 -25.84 -13.64 -8.07
CA SER A 114 -26.20 -13.38 -6.67
C SER A 114 -25.08 -13.84 -5.73
N LEU A 115 -24.66 -12.96 -4.82
CA LEU A 115 -23.65 -13.25 -3.80
C LEU A 115 -24.27 -13.75 -2.48
N ALA A 116 -25.52 -14.22 -2.50
CA ALA A 116 -26.16 -14.85 -1.36
C ALA A 116 -25.57 -16.26 -1.13
N LEU A 117 -24.34 -16.35 -0.60
CA LEU A 117 -23.58 -17.61 -0.45
C LEU A 117 -24.31 -18.69 0.36
N GLY A 118 -25.22 -18.29 1.25
CA GLY A 118 -26.05 -19.19 2.04
C GLY A 118 -27.18 -19.88 1.26
N GLU A 119 -27.48 -19.45 0.03
CA GLU A 119 -28.60 -19.98 -0.77
C GLU A 119 -28.22 -21.28 -1.49
N PRO A 120 -28.71 -22.46 -1.07
CA PRO A 120 -28.23 -23.75 -1.58
C PRO A 120 -28.57 -24.02 -3.04
N LEU A 121 -29.56 -23.29 -3.59
CA LEU A 121 -29.93 -23.36 -5.01
C LEU A 121 -28.95 -22.59 -5.91
N LEU A 122 -28.23 -21.62 -5.35
CA LEU A 122 -27.29 -20.76 -6.07
C LEU A 122 -25.83 -21.14 -5.78
N TRP A 123 -25.57 -21.67 -4.58
CA TRP A 123 -24.24 -21.98 -4.08
C TRP A 123 -24.19 -23.38 -3.47
N ARG A 124 -23.26 -24.22 -3.96
CA ARG A 124 -22.99 -25.54 -3.38
C ARG A 124 -21.99 -25.42 -2.24
N ALA A 125 -22.45 -25.61 -1.01
CA ALA A 125 -21.56 -25.73 0.14
C ALA A 125 -20.88 -27.11 0.18
N ILE A 126 -19.59 -27.15 0.52
CA ILE A 126 -18.93 -28.40 0.93
C ILE A 126 -19.42 -28.76 2.35
N ASP A 127 -19.60 -30.07 2.60
CA ASP A 127 -19.93 -30.58 3.94
C ASP A 127 -18.89 -30.11 4.97
N PRO A 128 -19.29 -29.35 6.01
CA PRO A 128 -18.39 -28.91 7.07
C PRO A 128 -17.64 -30.05 7.77
N ALA A 129 -18.20 -31.26 7.81
CA ALA A 129 -17.52 -32.44 8.36
C ALA A 129 -16.28 -32.82 7.54
N LEU A 130 -16.29 -32.60 6.22
CA LEU A 130 -15.11 -32.81 5.37
C LEU A 130 -14.05 -31.74 5.60
N LEU A 131 -14.46 -30.48 5.77
CA LEU A 131 -13.54 -29.37 6.05
C LEU A 131 -12.82 -29.56 7.40
N ARG A 132 -13.52 -30.07 8.42
CA ARG A 132 -12.93 -30.39 9.73
C ARG A 132 -11.87 -31.50 9.69
N ARG A 133 -11.81 -32.29 8.61
CA ARG A 133 -10.76 -33.30 8.42
C ARG A 133 -9.46 -32.70 7.89
N LEU A 134 -9.50 -31.47 7.39
CA LEU A 134 -8.29 -30.76 6.96
C LEU A 134 -7.44 -30.42 8.20
N THR A 135 -6.13 -30.56 8.07
CA THR A 135 -5.21 -30.17 9.15
C THR A 135 -5.05 -28.65 9.12
N PRO A 136 -5.49 -27.91 10.16
CA PRO A 136 -5.31 -26.47 10.18
C PRO A 136 -3.83 -26.13 10.26
N LEU A 137 -3.39 -25.19 9.42
CA LEU A 137 -2.05 -24.63 9.52
C LEU A 137 -1.97 -23.69 10.73
N PRO A 138 -0.80 -23.58 11.40
CA PRO A 138 -0.62 -22.63 12.49
C PRO A 138 -0.93 -21.20 12.03
N ALA A 139 -1.89 -20.56 12.68
CA ALA A 139 -2.19 -19.15 12.43
C ALA A 139 -1.09 -18.28 13.09
N PRO A 140 -0.33 -17.50 12.33
CA PRO A 140 0.68 -16.61 12.90
C PRO A 140 -0.02 -15.52 13.72
N ARG A 141 0.53 -15.21 14.89
CA ARG A 141 0.12 -14.03 15.65
C ARG A 141 0.94 -12.84 15.20
N LEU A 142 0.27 -11.79 14.74
CA LEU A 142 0.93 -10.52 14.43
C LEU A 142 1.47 -9.90 15.72
N THR A 143 2.71 -9.42 15.70
CA THR A 143 3.19 -8.57 16.78
C THR A 143 2.55 -7.20 16.66
N ALA A 144 2.26 -6.54 17.78
CA ALA A 144 1.80 -5.17 17.76
C ALA A 144 2.78 -4.25 16.99
N PRO A 145 2.29 -3.14 16.40
CA PRO A 145 3.17 -2.14 15.83
C PRO A 145 4.24 -1.69 16.84
N ALA A 146 5.45 -1.43 16.35
CA ALA A 146 6.52 -0.91 17.21
C ALA A 146 6.06 0.39 17.88
N SER A 147 6.39 0.54 19.17
CA SER A 147 6.06 1.76 19.91
C SER A 147 6.54 2.99 19.16
N GLN A 148 5.65 3.98 19.10
CA GLN A 148 5.93 5.29 18.53
C GLN A 148 6.76 6.17 19.49
N ASP A 149 7.05 5.67 20.69
CA ASP A 149 7.93 6.36 21.64
C ASP A 149 9.32 6.59 21.02
N GLY A 150 9.77 7.84 21.07
CA GLY A 150 11.02 8.24 20.46
C GLY A 150 11.00 8.23 18.92
N ARG A 151 9.85 8.08 18.26
CA ARG A 151 9.74 8.18 16.78
C ARG A 151 10.38 9.45 16.26
N VAL A 152 10.04 10.59 16.85
CA VAL A 152 10.58 11.90 16.45
C VAL A 152 12.11 11.89 16.49
N GLY A 153 12.72 11.33 17.54
CA GLY A 153 14.17 11.21 17.65
C GLY A 153 14.78 10.30 16.57
N ARG A 154 14.12 9.19 16.24
CA ARG A 154 14.53 8.30 15.15
C ARG A 154 14.43 8.97 13.78
N GLU A 155 13.33 9.68 13.51
CA GLU A 155 13.11 10.44 12.27
C GLU A 155 14.19 11.52 12.11
N VAL A 156 14.48 12.30 13.16
CA VAL A 156 15.57 13.29 13.17
C VAL A 156 16.93 12.65 12.89
N ALA A 157 17.23 11.50 13.51
CA ALA A 157 18.48 10.78 13.26
C ALA A 157 18.58 10.25 11.81
N LEU A 158 17.48 9.75 11.25
CA LEU A 158 17.38 9.29 9.87
C LEU A 158 17.56 10.45 8.88
N GLU A 159 16.87 11.58 9.10
CA GLU A 159 17.02 12.81 8.31
C GLU A 159 18.47 13.30 8.34
N ALA A 160 19.10 13.36 9.52
CA ALA A 160 20.50 13.78 9.63
C ALA A 160 21.46 12.86 8.87
N GLN A 161 21.24 11.54 8.90
CA GLN A 161 22.02 10.58 8.12
C GLN A 161 21.80 10.74 6.61
N LEU A 162 20.57 10.98 6.18
CA LEU A 162 20.23 11.23 4.79
C LEU A 162 20.85 12.53 4.28
N ARG A 163 20.73 13.63 5.04
CA ARG A 163 21.33 14.93 4.69
C ARG A 163 22.81 14.81 4.41
N ARG A 164 23.59 14.18 5.30
CA ARG A 164 25.03 13.97 5.11
C ARG A 164 25.34 13.21 3.82
N ARG A 165 24.54 12.20 3.47
CA ARG A 165 24.73 11.41 2.24
C ARG A 165 24.39 12.21 0.99
N LEU A 166 23.31 12.99 1.03
CA LEU A 166 22.87 13.85 -0.08
C LEU A 166 23.84 15.02 -0.30
N GLU A 167 24.34 15.63 0.79
CA GLU A 167 25.40 16.64 0.76
C GLU A 167 26.68 16.09 0.14
N ALA A 168 27.14 14.92 0.59
CA ALA A 168 28.33 14.28 0.03
C ALA A 168 28.15 13.96 -1.47
N HIS A 169 26.97 13.48 -1.88
CA HIS A 169 26.67 13.25 -3.28
C HIS A 169 26.70 14.55 -4.10
N ARG A 170 26.08 15.62 -3.62
CA ARG A 170 26.12 16.94 -4.28
C ARG A 170 27.52 17.52 -4.35
N ALA A 171 28.30 17.39 -3.28
CA ALA A 171 29.70 17.82 -3.25
C ALA A 171 30.55 17.06 -4.29
N SER A 172 30.30 15.76 -4.49
CA SER A 172 30.98 14.98 -5.54
C SER A 172 30.68 15.46 -6.96
N LEU A 173 29.57 16.19 -7.14
CA LEU A 173 29.17 16.83 -8.40
C LEU A 173 29.61 18.31 -8.47
N GLY A 174 30.36 18.81 -7.49
CA GLY A 174 30.77 20.21 -7.40
C GLY A 174 29.65 21.17 -7.01
N LEU A 175 28.56 20.69 -6.40
CA LEU A 175 27.40 21.50 -6.02
C LEU A 175 27.43 21.83 -4.53
N ALA A 176 27.32 23.11 -4.18
CA ALA A 176 27.11 23.55 -2.80
C ALA A 176 25.70 23.20 -2.32
N THR A 177 25.52 22.89 -1.03
CA THR A 177 24.21 22.54 -0.47
C THR A 177 23.79 23.56 0.59
N SER A 178 22.56 24.05 0.48
CA SER A 178 21.93 24.92 1.47
C SER A 178 20.56 24.35 1.81
N TRP A 179 20.23 24.24 3.10
CA TRP A 179 18.96 23.69 3.56
C TRP A 179 17.99 24.80 3.99
N ASP A 180 16.72 24.68 3.60
CA ASP A 180 15.66 25.62 3.97
C ASP A 180 14.77 25.03 5.07
N THR A 181 15.07 25.39 6.33
CA THR A 181 14.34 24.87 7.50
C THR A 181 12.88 25.30 7.54
N ALA A 182 12.55 26.46 6.95
CA ALA A 182 11.18 26.95 6.90
C ALA A 182 10.35 26.09 5.94
N LEU A 183 10.88 25.86 4.72
CA LEU A 183 10.25 24.96 3.77
C LEU A 183 10.12 23.54 4.33
N GLU A 184 11.16 23.03 4.99
CA GLU A 184 11.13 21.71 5.64
C GLU A 184 9.99 21.60 6.67
N SER A 185 9.69 22.65 7.43
CA SER A 185 8.57 22.60 8.37
C SER A 185 7.22 22.42 7.66
N THR A 186 7.06 23.05 6.49
CA THR A 186 5.86 22.99 5.65
C THR A 186 5.67 21.63 4.97
N LEU A 187 6.74 20.86 4.75
CA LEU A 187 6.65 19.53 4.12
C LEU A 187 6.06 18.46 5.05
N GLY A 188 6.17 18.62 6.37
CA GLY A 188 5.78 17.62 7.36
C GLY A 188 4.32 17.16 7.27
N PRO A 189 3.33 18.07 7.19
CA PRO A 189 1.92 17.72 7.04
C PRO A 189 1.63 16.88 5.78
N ALA A 190 2.30 17.16 4.66
CA ALA A 190 2.08 16.42 3.41
C ALA A 190 2.44 14.94 3.53
N LEU A 191 3.50 14.61 4.30
CA LEU A 191 3.89 13.22 4.54
C LEU A 191 2.83 12.44 5.33
N HIS A 192 2.05 13.12 6.18
CA HIS A 192 0.92 12.48 6.85
C HIS A 192 -0.24 12.25 5.89
N SER A 193 -0.54 13.24 5.04
CA SER A 193 -1.55 13.11 3.99
C SER A 193 -1.25 11.96 3.03
N TYR A 194 0.01 11.76 2.64
CA TYR A 194 0.39 10.64 1.75
C TYR A 194 0.14 9.28 2.39
N GLU A 195 0.43 9.12 3.69
CA GLU A 195 0.12 7.88 4.39
C GLU A 195 -1.40 7.64 4.50
N LEU A 196 -2.18 8.68 4.81
CA LEU A 196 -3.63 8.58 4.87
C LEU A 196 -4.24 8.25 3.50
N GLU A 197 -3.73 8.86 2.44
CA GLU A 197 -4.12 8.59 1.07
C GLU A 197 -3.82 7.14 0.69
N ALA A 198 -2.65 6.61 1.08
CA ALA A 198 -2.33 5.19 0.86
C ALA A 198 -3.23 4.23 1.65
N GLN A 199 -3.72 4.62 2.83
CA GLN A 199 -4.61 3.80 3.66
C GLN A 199 -6.08 3.85 3.22
N CYS A 200 -6.53 5.01 2.75
CA CYS A 200 -7.96 5.30 2.54
C CYS A 200 -8.32 5.55 1.07
N GLY A 201 -7.35 5.72 0.17
CA GLY A 201 -7.56 6.06 -1.23
C GLY A 201 -8.02 7.50 -1.48
N ALA A 202 -8.03 8.36 -0.45
CA ALA A 202 -8.52 9.73 -0.53
C ALA A 202 -7.41 10.75 -0.27
N THR A 203 -7.21 11.68 -1.21
CA THR A 203 -6.25 12.77 -1.06
C THR A 203 -6.78 13.81 -0.06
N LEU A 204 -6.02 14.11 0.99
CA LEU A 204 -6.39 15.08 2.03
C LEU A 204 -5.39 16.24 2.12
N GLY A 205 -5.88 17.48 2.18
CA GLY A 205 -5.05 18.65 2.50
C GLY A 205 -4.16 19.17 1.35
N ALA A 206 -4.38 18.72 0.11
CA ALA A 206 -3.57 19.15 -1.04
C ALA A 206 -3.69 20.66 -1.35
N PRO A 207 -4.87 21.29 -1.35
CA PRO A 207 -4.98 22.74 -1.57
C PRO A 207 -4.24 23.57 -0.51
N GLU A 208 -4.36 23.20 0.77
CA GLU A 208 -3.72 23.87 1.90
C GLU A 208 -2.19 23.74 1.80
N PHE A 209 -1.70 22.54 1.47
CA PHE A 209 -0.28 22.30 1.23
C PHE A 209 0.26 23.16 0.09
N GLN A 210 -0.44 23.20 -1.06
CA GLN A 210 -0.03 24.03 -2.20
C GLN A 210 0.03 25.51 -1.84
N LEU A 211 -0.95 26.02 -1.08
CA LEU A 211 -0.96 27.40 -0.61
C LEU A 211 0.17 27.68 0.38
N ALA A 212 0.45 26.77 1.31
CA ALA A 212 1.55 26.90 2.25
C ALA A 212 2.91 26.93 1.56
N VAL A 213 3.15 26.01 0.61
CA VAL A 213 4.38 25.98 -0.20
C VAL A 213 4.53 27.26 -1.02
N LYS A 214 3.46 27.75 -1.65
CA LYS A 214 3.49 29.02 -2.40
C LYS A 214 3.86 30.20 -1.51
N ARG A 215 3.37 30.25 -0.27
CA ARG A 215 3.70 31.31 0.70
C ARG A 215 5.12 31.22 1.25
N CYS A 216 5.66 30.01 1.40
CA CYS A 216 7.03 29.78 1.86
C CYS A 216 8.07 29.96 0.75
N THR A 217 7.66 29.86 -0.52
CA THR A 217 8.55 30.03 -1.67
C THR A 217 8.76 31.52 -1.94
N PRO A 218 10.00 32.03 -1.93
CA PRO A 218 10.25 33.44 -2.17
C PRO A 218 9.76 33.89 -3.55
N THR A 219 9.36 35.15 -3.69
CA THR A 219 8.99 35.73 -5.00
C THR A 219 10.10 35.51 -6.02
N GLY A 220 9.74 35.12 -7.23
CA GLY A 220 10.69 34.80 -8.29
C GLY A 220 11.42 33.47 -8.11
N HIS A 221 10.98 32.60 -7.18
CA HIS A 221 11.49 31.23 -7.07
C HIS A 221 10.43 30.21 -7.51
N THR A 222 10.90 29.05 -7.95
CA THR A 222 10.08 27.86 -8.21
C THR A 222 10.28 26.83 -7.12
N PHE A 223 9.23 26.07 -6.85
CA PHE A 223 9.26 24.89 -5.99
C PHE A 223 9.21 23.64 -6.85
N ARG A 224 10.09 22.67 -6.57
CA ARG A 224 10.00 21.30 -7.08
C ARG A 224 10.10 20.33 -5.93
N GLY A 225 9.15 19.41 -5.81
CA GLY A 225 9.12 18.38 -4.79
C GLY A 225 9.10 16.99 -5.42
N TYR A 226 9.77 16.04 -4.78
CA TYR A 226 9.79 14.63 -5.12
C TYR A 226 9.39 13.80 -3.89
N PRO A 227 8.13 13.33 -3.83
CA PRO A 227 7.70 12.40 -2.80
C PRO A 227 8.24 10.99 -3.10
N ALA A 228 8.63 10.26 -2.06
CA ALA A 228 9.09 8.89 -2.15
C ALA A 228 8.56 8.08 -0.97
N HIS A 229 8.15 6.84 -1.26
CA HIS A 229 7.74 5.85 -0.26
C HIS A 229 8.75 4.71 -0.21
N PHE A 230 9.02 4.21 1.00
CA PHE A 230 9.86 3.05 1.23
C PHE A 230 9.26 2.15 2.29
N THR A 231 9.39 0.84 2.11
CA THR A 231 9.01 -0.19 3.10
C THR A 231 10.13 -0.46 4.11
N HIS A 232 11.10 0.46 4.23
CA HIS A 232 12.26 0.35 5.10
C HIS A 232 12.80 1.72 5.53
N ALA A 233 13.48 1.77 6.67
CA ALA A 233 14.16 2.97 7.17
C ALA A 233 15.70 2.86 7.04
N ARG A 234 16.22 2.58 5.83
CA ARG A 234 17.66 2.43 5.55
C ARG A 234 18.22 3.64 4.77
N PRO A 235 18.91 4.59 5.44
CA PRO A 235 19.37 5.85 4.81
C PRO A 235 20.24 5.66 3.56
N ALA A 236 21.10 4.65 3.53
CA ALA A 236 21.97 4.39 2.38
C ALA A 236 21.18 4.01 1.12
N ALA A 237 20.16 3.15 1.26
CA ALA A 237 19.33 2.72 0.14
C ALA A 237 18.41 3.85 -0.35
N MET A 238 17.84 4.61 0.58
CA MET A 238 17.02 5.79 0.28
C MET A 238 17.84 6.86 -0.46
N ALA A 239 19.04 7.20 0.04
CA ALA A 239 19.92 8.18 -0.63
C ALA A 239 20.33 7.72 -2.04
N ARG A 240 20.63 6.43 -2.23
CA ARG A 240 20.92 5.86 -3.55
C ARG A 240 19.73 6.03 -4.50
N HIS A 241 18.52 5.72 -4.04
CA HIS A 241 17.30 5.93 -4.84
C HIS A 241 17.14 7.40 -5.26
N LEU A 242 17.31 8.34 -4.32
CA LEU A 242 17.20 9.77 -4.59
C LEU A 242 18.27 10.28 -5.57
N ALA A 243 19.44 9.64 -5.61
CA ALA A 243 20.50 9.98 -6.56
C ALA A 243 20.26 9.42 -7.97
N THR A 244 19.54 8.30 -8.11
CA THR A 244 19.36 7.60 -9.40
C THR A 244 18.00 7.82 -10.05
N ALA A 245 16.94 8.06 -9.27
CA ALA A 245 15.61 8.28 -9.82
C ALA A 245 15.56 9.64 -10.53
N ALA A 246 15.23 9.69 -11.83
CA ALA A 246 15.33 10.91 -12.64
C ALA A 246 14.63 12.13 -12.03
N GLY A 247 13.41 11.95 -11.48
CA GLY A 247 12.68 13.02 -10.80
C GLY A 247 13.38 13.52 -9.53
N ALA A 248 13.88 12.60 -8.70
CA ALA A 248 14.61 12.94 -7.48
C ALA A 248 15.96 13.58 -7.78
N ALA A 249 16.70 13.03 -8.76
CA ALA A 249 17.99 13.52 -9.20
C ALA A 249 17.88 14.96 -9.74
N GLY A 250 16.81 15.28 -10.48
CA GLY A 250 16.55 16.65 -10.94
C GLY A 250 16.41 17.67 -9.81
N VAL A 251 15.75 17.29 -8.71
CA VAL A 251 15.64 18.11 -7.49
C VAL A 251 16.99 18.16 -6.76
N LEU A 252 17.61 17.00 -6.55
CA LEU A 252 18.85 16.83 -5.81
C LEU A 252 20.06 17.48 -6.50
N GLN A 253 20.06 17.59 -7.82
CA GLN A 253 21.18 18.12 -8.61
C GLN A 253 20.87 19.52 -9.18
N CYS A 254 19.81 20.18 -8.68
CA CYS A 254 19.47 21.54 -9.08
C CYS A 254 20.69 22.47 -8.93
N LYS A 255 21.04 23.15 -10.04
CA LYS A 255 22.20 24.06 -10.17
C LYS A 255 21.80 25.54 -10.19
N ALA A 256 20.51 25.83 -10.12
CA ALA A 256 20.00 27.19 -10.20
C ALA A 256 20.60 28.07 -9.08
N PRO A 257 20.84 29.36 -9.36
CA PRO A 257 21.35 30.28 -8.35
C PRO A 257 20.41 30.33 -7.15
N ARG A 258 20.99 30.38 -5.95
CA ARG A 258 20.27 30.40 -4.67
C ARG A 258 19.35 29.18 -4.45
N ALA A 259 19.62 28.05 -5.11
CA ALA A 259 18.90 26.81 -4.84
C ALA A 259 19.05 26.40 -3.37
N ARG A 260 17.93 26.17 -2.70
CA ARG A 260 17.85 25.64 -1.33
C ARG A 260 17.08 24.34 -1.34
N LEU A 261 17.63 23.32 -0.69
CA LEU A 261 17.01 22.02 -0.54
C LEU A 261 16.18 21.96 0.75
N ALA A 262 15.17 21.12 0.74
CA ALA A 262 14.39 20.77 1.92
C ALA A 262 14.19 19.26 1.93
N LEU A 263 14.41 18.63 3.08
CA LEU A 263 14.16 17.21 3.27
C LEU A 263 13.30 17.01 4.51
N ARG A 264 12.20 16.27 4.33
CA ARG A 264 11.47 15.68 5.45
C ARG A 264 11.24 14.20 5.28
N LEU A 265 11.20 13.50 6.40
CA LEU A 265 10.91 12.08 6.49
C LEU A 265 9.96 11.80 7.66
N ARG A 266 9.02 10.90 7.44
CA ARG A 266 8.15 10.34 8.47
C ARG A 266 8.07 8.83 8.36
N THR A 267 7.93 8.18 9.50
CA THR A 267 7.82 6.73 9.61
C THR A 267 6.52 6.35 10.30
N PHE A 268 5.90 5.29 9.81
CA PHE A 268 4.67 4.71 10.35
C PHE A 268 4.95 3.24 10.61
N ALA A 269 4.71 2.80 11.84
CA ALA A 269 4.90 1.41 12.23
C ALA A 269 3.60 0.64 12.05
N TYR A 270 3.74 -0.55 11.50
CA TYR A 270 2.67 -1.52 11.30
C TYR A 270 2.98 -2.80 12.09
N PRO A 271 1.98 -3.68 12.26
CA PRO A 271 2.19 -4.96 12.90
C PRO A 271 3.33 -5.76 12.26
N ASP A 272 3.84 -6.70 13.05
CA ASP A 272 4.90 -7.62 12.64
C ASP A 272 6.24 -6.94 12.30
N GLY A 273 6.42 -5.64 12.60
CA GLY A 273 7.66 -4.91 12.30
C GLY A 273 7.72 -4.32 10.88
N VAL A 274 6.58 -4.27 10.18
CA VAL A 274 6.46 -3.53 8.92
C VAL A 274 6.60 -2.04 9.20
N THR A 275 7.32 -1.33 8.32
CA THR A 275 7.50 0.12 8.42
C THR A 275 7.19 0.77 7.08
N SER A 276 6.32 1.77 7.09
CA SER A 276 6.10 2.70 5.97
C SER A 276 6.94 3.96 6.24
N ALA A 277 7.81 4.34 5.32
CA ALA A 277 8.64 5.53 5.42
C ALA A 277 8.38 6.45 4.23
N TRP A 278 7.74 7.59 4.50
CA TRP A 278 7.52 8.65 3.52
C TRP A 278 8.60 9.70 3.62
N LEU A 279 9.07 10.15 2.46
CA LEU A 279 10.09 11.18 2.34
C LEU A 279 9.66 12.18 1.27
N LEU A 280 9.93 13.46 1.51
CA LEU A 280 9.77 14.52 0.52
C LEU A 280 11.07 15.29 0.41
N LEU A 281 11.73 15.12 -0.74
CA LEU A 281 12.89 15.92 -1.14
C LEU A 281 12.39 17.06 -2.01
N ALA A 282 12.68 18.29 -1.65
CA ALA A 282 12.29 19.46 -2.42
C ALA A 282 13.45 20.43 -2.65
N CYS A 283 13.32 21.27 -3.67
CA CYS A 283 14.17 22.41 -3.89
C CYS A 283 13.34 23.67 -4.17
N SER A 284 13.75 24.79 -3.57
CA SER A 284 13.35 26.12 -4.00
C SER A 284 14.50 26.77 -4.74
N ALA A 285 14.26 27.30 -5.94
CA ALA A 285 15.30 27.85 -6.81
C ALA A 285 14.80 29.11 -7.52
N ALA A 286 15.65 30.13 -7.66
CA ALA A 286 15.30 31.33 -8.40
C ALA A 286 14.97 30.98 -9.88
N LEU A 287 13.98 31.67 -10.43
CA LEU A 287 13.73 31.71 -11.87
C LEU A 287 14.90 32.46 -12.53
N GLU A 288 15.43 31.87 -13.60
CA GLU A 288 16.36 32.57 -14.51
C GLU A 288 15.62 33.65 -15.30
#